data_AF-A0A3M5D834-F1
#
_entry.id   AF-A0A3M5D834-F1
#
_cell.length_a   1.000
_cell.length_b   1.000
_cell.length_c   1.000
_cell.angle_alpha   90.00
_cell.angle_beta   90.00
_cell.angle_gamma   90.00
#
_symmetry.space_group_name_H-M   'P 1'
#
loop_
_entity.id
_entity.type
_entity.pdbx_description
1 polymer ?
#
loop_
_entity_poly.entity_id
_entity_poly.type
_entity_poly.pdbx_seq_one_letter_code
_entity_poly.pdbx_strand_id
1 'polypeptide(L)' 'MSAERGESIRLFRERMRRGIADGDLAADTDVEELATFYATVLFGLSVQAKDRVPCERLLAVVERALRAWP' A
#
# COMPACT_ATOMS: atom_id res chain seq x y z
N MET A 1 -2.40 -13.65 10.45
CA MET A 1 -3.22 -12.45 10.13
C MET A 1 -2.74 -11.16 10.81
N SER A 2 -2.81 -10.93 12.13
CA SER A 2 -2.36 -9.62 12.69
C SER A 2 -0.85 -9.36 12.55
N ALA A 3 -0.01 -10.39 12.70
CA ALA A 3 1.44 -10.30 12.51
C ALA A 3 1.83 -9.96 11.07
N GLU A 4 1.18 -10.59 10.07
CA GLU A 4 1.38 -10.30 8.64
C GLU A 4 0.96 -8.87 8.28
N ARG A 5 -0.06 -8.34 8.97
CA ARG A 5 -0.46 -6.93 8.83
C ARG A 5 0.62 -5.98 9.31
N GLY A 6 1.15 -6.22 10.51
CA GLY A 6 2.23 -5.41 11.07
C GLY A 6 3.51 -5.43 10.24
N GLU A 7 3.86 -6.59 9.67
CA GLU A 7 5.02 -6.74 8.79
C GLU A 7 4.86 -5.98 7.47
N SER A 8 3.70 -6.07 6.82
CA SER A 8 3.46 -5.36 5.56
C SER A 8 3.52 -3.85 5.76
N ILE A 9 2.91 -3.34 6.84
CA ILE A 9 2.99 -1.91 7.19
C ILE A 9 4.44 -1.51 7.44
N ARG A 10 5.21 -2.31 8.18
CA ARG A 10 6.65 -2.05 8.40
C ARG A 10 7.42 -1.94 7.08
N LEU A 11 7.18 -2.84 6.13
CA LEU A 11 7.85 -2.82 4.83
C LEU A 11 7.50 -1.57 4.01
N PHE A 12 6.22 -1.16 3.98
CA PHE A 12 5.80 0.07 3.31
C PHE A 12 6.47 1.30 3.93
N ARG A 13 6.47 1.42 5.27
CA ARG A 13 7.09 2.55 5.97
C ARG A 13 8.58 2.66 5.67
N GLU A 14 9.29 1.53 5.65
CA GLU A 14 10.72 1.53 5.35
C GLU A 14 11.00 2.05 3.93
N ARG A 15 10.22 1.60 2.94
CA ARG A 15 10.36 2.08 1.57
C ARG A 15 10.00 3.57 1.46
N MET A 16 8.97 4.03 2.15
CA MET A 16 8.55 5.44 2.13
C MET A 16 9.59 6.36 2.78
N ARG A 17 10.17 5.95 3.92
CA ARG A 17 11.27 6.70 4.56
C ARG A 17 12.48 6.82 3.65
N ARG A 18 12.81 5.74 2.93
CA ARG A 18 13.82 5.80 1.87
C ARG A 18 13.43 6.78 0.77
N GLY A 19 12.18 6.79 0.32
CA GLY A 19 11.69 7.76 -0.68
C GLY A 19 11.84 9.20 -0.22
N ILE A 20 11.60 9.49 1.06
CA ILE A 20 11.86 10.82 1.64
C ILE A 20 13.36 11.15 1.61
N ALA A 21 14.22 10.20 1.99
CA ALA A 21 15.67 10.40 1.96
C ALA A 21 16.22 10.60 0.54
N ASP A 22 15.65 9.89 -0.43
CA ASP A 22 16.03 9.95 -1.85
C ASP A 22 15.44 11.18 -2.57
N GLY A 23 14.47 11.88 -1.94
CA GLY A 23 13.78 13.05 -2.50
C GLY A 23 12.59 12.73 -3.42
N ASP A 24 12.20 11.46 -3.50
CA ASP A 24 11.05 10.98 -4.29
C ASP A 24 9.70 11.28 -3.61
N LEU A 25 9.71 11.56 -2.31
CA LEU A 25 8.53 11.78 -1.48
C LEU A 25 8.74 13.00 -0.58
N ALA A 26 7.70 13.82 -0.40
CA ALA A 26 7.77 15.03 0.41
C ALA A 26 8.10 14.69 1.88
N ALA A 27 8.96 15.50 2.50
CA ALA A 27 9.47 15.24 3.86
C ALA A 27 8.41 15.34 4.97
N ASP A 28 7.29 16.01 4.70
CA ASP A 28 6.13 16.15 5.57
C ASP A 28 5.04 15.07 5.34
N THR A 29 5.30 14.11 4.46
CA THR A 29 4.37 12.99 4.22
C THR A 29 4.15 12.19 5.51
N ASP A 30 2.88 11.96 5.88
CA ASP A 30 2.53 11.01 6.95
C ASP A 30 2.76 9.57 6.48
N VAL A 31 3.96 9.06 6.80
CA VAL A 31 4.41 7.71 6.43
C VAL A 31 3.54 6.63 7.07
N GLU A 32 2.98 6.86 8.26
CA GLU A 32 2.16 5.85 8.94
C GLU A 32 0.78 5.74 8.26
N GLU A 33 0.19 6.89 7.92
CA GLU A 33 -1.07 6.96 7.18
C GLU A 33 -0.94 6.30 5.80
N LEU A 34 0.07 6.70 5.03
CA LEU A 34 0.27 6.20 3.66
C LEU A 34 0.59 4.70 3.65
N ALA A 35 1.41 4.21 4.58
CA ALA A 35 1.69 2.78 4.70
C ALA A 35 0.45 1.98 5.11
N THR A 36 -0.39 2.53 6.00
CA THR A 36 -1.64 1.90 6.42
C THR A 36 -2.64 1.84 5.27
N PHE A 37 -2.72 2.88 4.45
CA PHE A 37 -3.54 2.90 3.24
C PHE A 37 -3.15 1.78 2.27
N TYR A 38 -1.88 1.69 1.87
CA TYR A 38 -1.43 0.65 0.93
C TYR A 38 -1.50 -0.76 1.50
N ALA A 39 -1.25 -0.94 2.80
CA ALA A 39 -1.47 -2.22 3.46
C ALA A 39 -2.96 -2.63 3.43
N THR A 40 -3.88 -1.68 3.65
CA THR A 40 -5.32 -1.93 3.57
C THR A 40 -5.72 -2.37 2.17
N VAL A 41 -5.21 -1.70 1.13
CA VAL A 41 -5.42 -2.10 -0.27
C VAL A 41 -4.88 -3.51 -0.51
N LEU A 42 -3.64 -3.81 -0.09
CA LEU A 42 -3.02 -5.13 -0.23
C LEU A 42 -3.89 -6.24 0.38
N PHE A 43 -4.39 -6.06 1.60
CA PHE A 43 -5.23 -7.07 2.24
C PHE A 43 -6.60 -7.19 1.59
N GLY A 44 -7.17 -6.08 1.12
CA GLY A 44 -8.39 -6.08 0.34
C GLY A 44 -8.24 -6.90 -0.95
N LEU A 45 -7.12 -6.73 -1.67
CA LEU A 45 -6.80 -7.50 -2.88
C LEU A 45 -6.74 -9.00 -2.60
N SER A 46 -6.15 -9.43 -1.49
CA SER A 46 -6.11 -10.85 -1.10
C SER A 46 -7.51 -11.44 -0.87
N VAL A 47 -8.43 -10.68 -0.27
CA VAL A 47 -9.83 -11.12 -0.10
C VAL A 47 -10.53 -11.22 -1.45
N GLN A 48 -10.44 -10.19 -2.30
CA GLN A 48 -11.08 -10.17 -3.61
C GLN A 48 -10.54 -11.27 -4.55
N ALA A 49 -9.23 -11.55 -4.47
CA ALA A 49 -8.61 -12.65 -5.22
C ALA A 49 -9.15 -14.02 -4.77
N LYS A 50 -9.36 -14.22 -3.47
CA LYS A 50 -9.98 -15.44 -2.94
C LYS A 50 -11.41 -15.62 -3.48
N ASP A 51 -12.13 -14.51 -3.66
CA ASP A 51 -13.46 -14.47 -4.25
C ASP A 51 -13.46 -14.58 -5.79
N ARG A 52 -12.29 -14.86 -6.40
CA ARG A 52 -12.09 -15.06 -7.84
C ARG A 52 -12.45 -13.83 -8.68
N VAL A 53 -12.28 -12.63 -8.13
CA VAL A 53 -12.39 -11.40 -8.93
C VAL A 53 -11.36 -11.44 -10.06
N PRO A 54 -11.74 -11.11 -11.31
CA PRO A 54 -10.82 -11.11 -12.44
C PRO A 54 -9.58 -10.25 -12.21
N CYS A 55 -8.41 -10.73 -12.63
CA CYS A 55 -7.13 -10.05 -12.45
C CYS A 55 -7.14 -8.62 -13.00
N GLU A 56 -7.75 -8.40 -14.17
CA GLU A 56 -7.94 -7.08 -14.77
C GLU A 56 -8.65 -6.07 -13.84
N ARG A 57 -9.62 -6.52 -13.04
CA ARG A 57 -10.30 -5.66 -12.07
C ARG A 57 -9.44 -5.39 -10.84
N LEU A 58 -8.66 -6.37 -10.39
CA LEU A 58 -7.71 -6.19 -9.29
C LEU A 58 -6.61 -5.20 -9.68
N LEU A 59 -6.10 -5.28 -10.91
CA LEU A 59 -5.15 -4.30 -11.46
C LEU A 59 -5.78 -2.90 -11.54
N ALA A 60 -7.05 -2.78 -11.94
CA ALA A 60 -7.74 -1.49 -11.93
C ALA A 60 -7.87 -0.89 -10.51
N VAL A 61 -7.97 -1.72 -9.46
CA VAL A 61 -7.92 -1.27 -8.06
C VAL A 61 -6.52 -0.75 -7.71
N VAL A 62 -5.46 -1.43 -8.15
CA VAL A 62 -4.08 -0.97 -7.96
C VAL A 62 -3.85 0.39 -8.64
N GLU A 63 -4.27 0.53 -9.90
CA GLU A 63 -4.21 1.81 -10.64
C GLU A 63 -4.95 2.92 -9.91
N ARG A 64 -6.12 2.62 -9.32
CA ARG A 64 -6.86 3.59 -8.51
C ARG A 64 -6.10 3.94 -7.22
N ALA A 65 -5.50 2.96 -6.55
CA ALA A 65 -4.76 3.19 -5.32
C ALA A 65 -3.52 4.07 -5.57
N LEU A 66 -2.79 3.86 -6.68
CA LEU A 66 -1.64 4.68 -7.05
C LEU A 66 -2.00 6.14 -7.34
N ARG A 67 -3.24 6.43 -7.77
CA ARG A 67 -3.72 7.82 -7.92
C ARG A 67 -3.92 8.55 -6.59
N ALA A 68 -3.88 7.84 -5.46
CA ALA A 68 -3.89 8.45 -4.14
C ALA A 68 -2.48 8.76 -3.62
N TRP A 69 -1.43 8.49 -4.42
CA TRP A 69 -0.06 8.90 -4.09
C TRP A 69 0.04 10.44 -4.06
N PRO A 70 0.68 11.02 -3.03
CA PRO A 70 0.82 12.47 -2.87
C PRO A 70 1.82 13.12 -3.84
#